data_AF-A0A2U2P901-F1
#
_entry.id   AF-A0A2U2P901-F1
#
_cell.length_a   1.000
_cell.length_b   1.000
_cell.length_c   1.000
_cell.angle_alpha   90.00
_cell.angle_beta   90.00
_cell.angle_gamma   90.00
#
_symmetry.space_group_name_H-M   'P 1'
#
loop_
_entity.id
_entity.type
_entity.pdbx_description
1 polymer ?
#
loop_
_entity_poly.entity_id
_entity_poly.type
_entity_poly.pdbx_seq_one_letter_code
_entity_poly.pdbx_strand_id
1 'polypeptide(L)'
;IPLAAAISTDQNYILTYTPREPFAAGTDLSAKKTCEVMMSVQYFDGLGRPLQNVQVKGSPQATRDLVTPFEYDSFGREAKKYLPYADPSANGSYKAGALTPGGGIMTFYNPSGSEAQLPTGVPRIPSPFAETRFEASPLNRVEEQGAPGSDWQIGQGHTLRQGYYSNSDATLSEGNGRWAKQYGVSIDASGNRSLKDEGSYGQNQLYVSET
;
A
#
# COMPACT_ATOMS: atom_id res chain seq x y z
N ILE A 1 -24.89 10.24 15.73
CA ILE A 1 -24.15 11.54 15.66
C ILE A 1 -24.37 12.11 14.26
N PRO A 2 -24.69 13.40 14.08
CA PRO A 2 -24.86 13.99 12.75
C PRO A 2 -23.60 13.83 11.90
N LEU A 3 -23.76 13.55 10.60
CA LEU A 3 -22.66 13.36 9.64
C LEU A 3 -22.04 14.68 9.13
N ALA A 4 -22.44 15.81 9.71
CA ALA A 4 -21.93 17.14 9.35
C ALA A 4 -20.39 17.16 9.31
N ALA A 5 -19.86 17.73 8.24
CA ALA A 5 -18.44 17.83 7.92
C ALA A 5 -18.09 19.26 7.51
N ALA A 6 -16.83 19.64 7.66
CA ALA A 6 -16.25 20.89 7.20
C ALA A 6 -15.13 20.55 6.21
N ILE A 7 -15.52 20.22 4.98
CA ILE A 7 -14.61 19.80 3.92
C ILE A 7 -13.71 20.97 3.50
N SER A 8 -12.43 20.70 3.29
CA SER A 8 -11.47 21.71 2.85
C SER A 8 -11.80 22.19 1.44
N THR A 9 -12.03 23.49 1.27
CA THR A 9 -12.41 24.11 -0.01
C THR A 9 -11.21 24.53 -0.85
N ASP A 10 -10.01 24.49 -0.29
CA ASP A 10 -8.72 24.77 -0.93
C ASP A 10 -8.06 23.53 -1.55
N GLN A 11 -8.74 22.39 -1.53
CA GLN A 11 -8.23 21.11 -2.03
C GLN A 11 -9.20 20.49 -3.05
N ASN A 12 -8.66 19.76 -4.03
CA ASN A 12 -9.47 18.90 -4.90
C ASN A 12 -9.92 17.67 -4.10
N TYR A 13 -11.20 17.28 -4.20
CA TYR A 13 -11.70 16.10 -3.48
C TYR A 13 -12.82 15.34 -4.20
N ILE A 14 -12.96 14.07 -3.84
CA ILE A 14 -14.15 13.25 -4.08
C ILE A 14 -14.79 12.94 -2.73
N LEU A 15 -16.07 13.30 -2.59
CA LEU A 15 -16.88 13.00 -1.41
C LEU A 15 -17.77 11.79 -1.70
N THR A 16 -17.61 10.72 -0.93
CA THR A 16 -18.38 9.49 -1.08
C THR A 16 -19.30 9.29 0.12
N TYR A 17 -20.58 9.08 -0.17
CA TYR A 17 -21.57 8.63 0.82
C TYR A 17 -21.88 7.16 0.60
N THR A 18 -21.75 6.33 1.64
CA THR A 18 -22.11 4.91 1.61
C THR A 18 -23.27 4.68 2.57
N PRO A 19 -24.52 4.59 2.05
CA PRO A 19 -25.68 4.17 2.83
C PRO A 19 -25.44 2.84 3.54
N ARG A 20 -25.87 2.75 4.80
CA ARG A 20 -25.89 1.50 5.59
C ARG A 20 -27.30 0.94 5.74
N GLU A 21 -28.29 1.69 5.29
CA GLU A 21 -29.70 1.33 5.25
C GLU A 21 -30.32 1.80 3.93
N PRO A 22 -31.49 1.27 3.55
CA PRO A 22 -32.20 1.71 2.34
C PRO A 22 -32.69 3.16 2.46
N PHE A 23 -32.52 3.93 1.39
CA PHE A 23 -33.12 5.26 1.24
C PHE A 23 -33.96 5.34 -0.03
N ALA A 24 -34.98 6.20 -0.03
CA ALA A 24 -35.68 6.56 -1.24
C ALA A 24 -34.75 7.30 -2.21
N ALA A 25 -34.97 7.13 -3.51
CA ALA A 25 -34.23 7.85 -4.54
C ALA A 25 -34.32 9.37 -4.33
N GLY A 26 -33.20 10.08 -4.51
CA GLY A 26 -33.13 11.53 -4.32
C GLY A 26 -33.04 12.00 -2.85
N THR A 27 -32.98 11.08 -1.88
CA THR A 27 -32.73 11.43 -0.47
C THR A 27 -31.39 12.14 -0.33
N ASP A 28 -31.38 13.32 0.30
CA ASP A 28 -30.14 13.98 0.70
C ASP A 28 -29.46 13.19 1.83
N LEU A 29 -28.27 12.67 1.54
CA LEU A 29 -27.46 11.88 2.47
C LEU A 29 -26.57 12.75 3.36
N SER A 30 -26.39 14.04 3.05
CA SER A 30 -25.49 14.94 3.79
C SER A 30 -25.98 15.26 5.20
N ALA A 31 -27.30 15.25 5.41
CA ALA A 31 -27.94 15.52 6.69
C ALA A 31 -28.16 14.27 7.57
N LYS A 32 -27.70 13.10 7.13
CA LYS A 32 -27.91 11.83 7.85
C LYS A 32 -26.97 11.68 9.05
N LYS A 33 -27.18 10.63 9.83
CA LYS A 33 -26.31 10.27 10.97
C LYS A 33 -25.23 9.29 10.54
N THR A 34 -24.13 9.27 11.28
CA THR A 34 -22.99 8.34 11.07
C THR A 34 -23.37 6.86 11.16
N CYS A 35 -24.48 6.50 11.82
CA CYS A 35 -25.00 5.14 11.85
C CYS A 35 -25.77 4.76 10.59
N GLU A 36 -26.37 5.74 9.91
CA GLU A 36 -27.23 5.58 8.74
C GLU A 36 -26.39 5.63 7.44
N VAL A 37 -25.35 6.47 7.42
CA VAL A 37 -24.50 6.70 6.24
C VAL A 37 -23.03 6.88 6.69
N MET A 38 -22.10 6.22 5.98
CA MET A 38 -20.68 6.53 6.07
C MET A 38 -20.32 7.63 5.09
N MET A 39 -19.39 8.49 5.48
CA MET A 39 -18.81 9.51 4.61
C MET A 39 -17.30 9.32 4.54
N SER A 40 -16.76 9.32 3.33
CA SER A 40 -15.32 9.41 3.10
C SER A 40 -14.98 10.55 2.14
N VAL A 41 -13.83 11.17 2.36
CA VAL A 41 -13.30 12.27 1.56
C VAL A 41 -11.94 11.84 1.05
N GLN A 42 -11.81 11.69 -0.26
CA GLN A 42 -10.51 11.47 -0.90
C GLN A 42 -10.03 12.81 -1.43
N TYR A 43 -8.94 13.34 -0.86
CA TYR A 43 -8.27 14.55 -1.33
C TYR A 43 -7.24 14.20 -2.42
N PHE A 44 -7.02 15.12 -3.34
CA PHE A 44 -6.13 14.99 -4.50
C PHE A 44 -5.25 16.21 -4.68
N ASP A 45 -4.10 16.02 -5.30
CA ASP A 45 -3.26 17.12 -5.79
C ASP A 45 -3.80 17.71 -7.11
N GLY A 46 -3.08 18.68 -7.68
CA GLY A 46 -3.43 19.31 -8.95
C GLY A 46 -3.30 18.39 -10.17
N LEU A 47 -2.67 17.21 -10.03
CA LEU A 47 -2.49 16.21 -11.09
C LEU A 47 -3.46 15.02 -10.94
N GLY A 48 -4.34 15.06 -9.93
CA GLY A 48 -5.29 13.99 -9.65
C GLY A 48 -4.70 12.80 -8.88
N ARG A 49 -3.52 12.94 -8.27
CA ARG A 49 -2.97 11.90 -7.37
C ARG A 49 -3.60 12.01 -5.98
N PRO A 50 -4.07 10.91 -5.37
CA PRO A 50 -4.56 10.88 -3.99
C PRO A 50 -3.57 11.47 -2.98
N LEU A 51 -3.95 12.45 -2.18
CA LEU A 51 -3.10 13.00 -1.10
C LEU A 51 -3.47 12.42 0.27
N GLN A 52 -4.76 12.20 0.50
CA GLN A 52 -5.26 11.75 1.79
C GLN A 52 -6.67 11.20 1.67
N ASN A 53 -6.94 10.05 2.29
CA ASN A 53 -8.28 9.55 2.50
C ASN A 53 -8.72 9.83 3.94
N VAL A 54 -9.91 10.41 4.12
CA VAL A 54 -10.48 10.74 5.43
C VAL A 54 -11.84 10.09 5.56
N GLN A 55 -11.97 9.09 6.42
CA GLN A 55 -13.27 8.60 6.84
C GLN A 55 -13.80 9.47 7.97
N VAL A 56 -14.85 10.23 7.67
CA VAL A 56 -15.40 11.23 8.58
C VAL A 56 -16.07 10.56 9.75
N LYS A 57 -15.65 10.90 10.97
CA LYS A 57 -16.17 10.30 12.21
C LYS A 57 -16.11 8.76 12.20
N GLY A 58 -15.07 8.19 11.58
CA GLY A 58 -14.91 6.75 11.40
C GLY A 58 -14.56 5.96 12.67
N SER A 59 -14.19 6.63 13.77
CA SER A 59 -13.90 5.94 15.04
C SER A 59 -15.15 5.31 15.68
N PRO A 60 -15.03 4.31 16.58
CA PRO A 60 -16.19 3.64 17.18
C PRO A 60 -17.19 4.58 17.87
N GLN A 61 -16.70 5.67 18.47
CA GLN A 61 -17.54 6.68 19.12
C GLN A 61 -17.95 7.82 18.17
N ALA A 62 -17.55 7.77 16.89
CA ALA A 62 -17.77 8.80 15.89
C ALA A 62 -17.32 10.22 16.33
N THR A 63 -16.22 10.27 17.09
CA THR A 63 -15.58 11.48 17.61
C THR A 63 -14.25 11.79 16.96
N ARG A 64 -13.79 10.97 16.02
CA ARG A 64 -12.49 11.12 15.34
C ARG A 64 -12.62 10.70 13.88
N ASP A 65 -11.87 11.38 13.02
CA ASP A 65 -11.72 10.98 11.63
C ASP A 65 -10.64 9.89 11.55
N LEU A 66 -10.82 8.90 10.67
CA LEU A 66 -9.76 7.95 10.35
C LEU A 66 -9.07 8.45 9.08
N VAL A 67 -7.80 8.82 9.22
CA VAL A 67 -7.01 9.50 8.18
C VAL A 67 -5.92 8.56 7.67
N THR A 68 -5.84 8.39 6.35
CA THR A 68 -4.74 7.69 5.68
C THR A 68 -4.04 8.66 4.72
N PRO A 69 -2.83 9.14 5.04
CA PRO A 69 -2.05 9.99 4.13
C PRO A 69 -1.34 9.17 3.05
N PHE A 70 -1.10 9.81 1.90
CA PHE A 70 -0.34 9.25 0.78
C PHE A 70 0.89 10.12 0.54
N GLU A 71 2.03 9.49 0.27
CA GLU A 71 3.28 10.18 -0.06
C GLU A 71 3.87 9.56 -1.33
N TYR A 72 4.38 10.43 -2.20
CA TYR A 72 4.97 10.02 -3.47
C TYR A 72 6.45 10.39 -3.52
N ASP A 73 7.24 9.55 -4.18
CA ASP A 73 8.61 9.88 -4.54
C ASP A 73 8.67 10.93 -5.67
N SER A 74 9.88 11.33 -6.05
CA SER A 74 10.13 12.28 -7.13
C SER A 74 9.64 11.81 -8.50
N PHE A 75 9.36 10.51 -8.67
CA PHE A 75 8.82 9.92 -9.89
C PHE A 75 7.30 9.76 -9.85
N GLY A 76 6.66 10.18 -8.75
CA GLY A 76 5.21 10.12 -8.57
C GLY A 76 4.68 8.75 -8.18
N ARG A 77 5.53 7.86 -7.65
CA ARG A 77 5.15 6.53 -7.17
C ARG A 77 4.92 6.57 -5.67
N GLU A 78 3.93 5.84 -5.18
CA GLU A 78 3.65 5.72 -3.75
C GLU A 78 4.69 4.80 -3.09
N ALA A 79 5.84 5.38 -2.71
CA ALA A 79 6.95 4.64 -2.11
C ALA A 79 6.72 4.31 -0.63
N LYS A 80 5.79 4.99 0.03
CA LYS A 80 5.41 4.71 1.42
C LYS A 80 3.91 4.57 1.57
N LYS A 81 3.48 3.45 2.12
CA LYS A 81 2.10 3.18 2.50
C LYS A 81 1.96 3.31 4.01
N TYR A 82 1.29 4.37 4.44
CA TYR A 82 1.11 4.68 5.86
C TYR A 82 -0.04 3.90 6.48
N LEU A 83 0.10 3.59 7.76
CA LEU A 83 -1.01 3.11 8.58
C LEU A 83 -2.05 4.23 8.78
N PRO A 84 -3.34 3.89 8.86
CA PRO A 84 -4.37 4.87 9.19
C PRO A 84 -4.26 5.33 10.65
N TYR A 85 -4.53 6.61 10.93
CA TYR A 85 -4.57 7.12 12.30
C TYR A 85 -5.87 7.86 12.63
N ALA A 86 -6.20 7.97 13.91
CA ALA A 86 -7.43 8.63 14.37
C ALA A 86 -7.19 10.10 14.74
N ASP A 87 -7.65 11.02 13.88
CA ASP A 87 -7.52 12.46 14.04
C ASP A 87 -8.70 13.07 14.83
N PRO A 88 -8.45 13.94 15.82
CA PRO A 88 -9.50 14.47 16.69
C PRO A 88 -10.45 15.48 16.05
N SER A 89 -10.20 15.97 14.84
CA SER A 89 -11.04 17.03 14.23
C SER A 89 -12.48 16.64 13.95
N ALA A 90 -12.73 15.35 13.68
CA ALA A 90 -14.06 14.78 13.43
C ALA A 90 -14.91 15.55 12.39
N ASN A 91 -14.29 16.08 11.33
CA ASN A 91 -14.93 17.02 10.41
C ASN A 91 -14.60 16.76 8.93
N GLY A 92 -13.78 15.77 8.61
CA GLY A 92 -13.44 15.44 7.23
C GLY A 92 -12.51 16.41 6.52
N SER A 93 -12.05 17.49 7.18
CA SER A 93 -11.10 18.45 6.59
C SER A 93 -9.75 17.80 6.26
N TYR A 94 -9.03 18.35 5.29
CA TYR A 94 -7.69 17.93 4.94
C TYR A 94 -6.70 18.17 6.09
N LYS A 95 -5.86 17.18 6.41
CA LYS A 95 -4.82 17.28 7.45
C LYS A 95 -3.47 17.61 6.82
N ALA A 96 -3.19 18.89 6.63
CA ALA A 96 -1.88 19.35 6.11
C ALA A 96 -0.70 18.85 6.96
N GLY A 97 -0.91 18.70 8.28
CA GLY A 97 0.10 18.19 9.21
C GLY A 97 0.21 16.66 9.31
N ALA A 98 -0.51 15.88 8.48
CA ALA A 98 -0.59 14.42 8.63
C ALA A 98 0.78 13.72 8.63
N LEU A 99 1.71 14.21 7.79
CA LEU A 99 3.07 13.69 7.63
C LEU A 99 4.14 14.62 8.18
N THR A 100 3.77 15.68 8.91
CA THR A 100 4.76 16.58 9.52
C THR A 100 5.53 15.84 10.62
N PRO A 101 6.87 15.96 10.70
CA PRO A 101 7.65 15.37 11.78
C PRO A 101 7.12 15.77 13.16
N GLY A 102 6.84 14.78 14.01
CA GLY A 102 6.27 14.99 15.34
C GLY A 102 4.76 15.33 15.37
N GLY A 103 4.12 15.46 14.21
CA GLY A 103 2.69 15.71 14.04
C GLY A 103 1.90 14.49 13.53
N GLY A 104 0.58 14.68 13.37
CA GLY A 104 -0.30 13.77 12.65
C GLY A 104 -0.11 12.29 13.04
N ILE A 105 0.28 11.48 12.05
CA ILE A 105 0.49 10.05 12.23
C ILE A 105 1.55 9.72 13.27
N MET A 106 2.63 10.50 13.35
CA MET A 106 3.71 10.28 14.31
C MET A 106 3.25 10.57 15.73
N THR A 107 2.45 11.62 15.95
CA THR A 107 1.85 11.87 17.27
C THR A 107 0.95 10.71 17.71
N PHE A 108 0.28 10.04 16.77
CA PHE A 108 -0.60 8.93 17.08
C PHE A 108 0.16 7.64 17.41
N TYR A 109 1.11 7.23 16.56
CA TYR A 109 1.80 5.95 16.69
C TYR A 109 3.08 5.99 17.53
N ASN A 110 3.76 7.13 17.57
CA ASN A 110 5.02 7.31 18.28
C ASN A 110 5.17 8.76 18.81
N PRO A 111 4.29 9.21 19.73
CA PRO A 111 4.41 10.52 20.37
C PRO A 111 5.73 10.66 21.14
N SER A 112 6.08 11.84 21.62
CA SER A 112 7.27 12.01 22.48
C SER A 112 7.24 11.08 23.71
N GLY A 113 8.39 10.49 24.04
CA GLY A 113 8.57 9.60 25.21
C GLY A 113 9.41 8.37 24.87
N SER A 114 9.84 7.64 25.90
CA SER A 114 10.75 6.48 25.81
C SER A 114 10.10 5.13 26.14
N GLU A 115 8.87 5.15 26.67
CA GLU A 115 8.19 3.92 27.10
C GLU A 115 7.89 2.99 25.93
N ALA A 116 8.01 1.68 26.11
CA ALA A 116 7.78 0.71 25.02
C ALA A 116 6.34 0.74 24.45
N GLN A 117 5.36 1.18 25.25
CA GLN A 117 3.95 1.22 24.90
C GLN A 117 3.34 2.59 25.17
N LEU A 118 2.27 2.90 24.44
CA LEU A 118 1.37 4.01 24.71
C LEU A 118 0.57 3.72 26.00
N PRO A 119 0.00 4.75 26.66
CA PRO A 119 -0.87 4.56 27.83
C PRO A 119 -2.07 3.64 27.59
N THR A 120 -2.44 3.42 26.32
CA THR A 120 -3.50 2.50 25.88
C THR A 120 -3.05 1.03 25.79
N GLY A 121 -1.79 0.72 26.09
CA GLY A 121 -1.20 -0.62 25.97
C GLY A 121 -0.78 -1.00 24.54
N VAL A 122 -0.95 -0.10 23.57
CA VAL A 122 -0.52 -0.32 22.18
C VAL A 122 0.99 -0.04 22.07
N PRO A 123 1.78 -0.93 21.45
CA PRO A 123 3.20 -0.68 21.20
C PRO A 123 3.42 0.61 20.41
N ARG A 124 4.52 1.32 20.70
CA ARG A 124 4.94 2.43 19.84
C ARG A 124 5.39 1.89 18.50
N ILE A 125 5.02 2.57 17.42
CA ILE A 125 5.40 2.21 16.06
C ILE A 125 6.15 3.40 15.44
N PRO A 126 7.49 3.48 15.57
CA PRO A 126 8.27 4.58 15.03
C PRO A 126 8.25 4.68 13.50
N SER A 127 8.00 3.55 12.83
CA SER A 127 7.85 3.46 11.38
C SER A 127 6.43 2.99 11.05
N PRO A 128 5.39 3.86 11.16
CA PRO A 128 4.00 3.49 10.92
C PRO A 128 3.68 3.42 9.42
N PHE A 129 4.59 2.86 8.62
CA PHE A 129 4.49 2.75 7.19
C PHE A 129 5.24 1.53 6.65
N ALA A 130 4.78 1.01 5.53
CA ALA A 130 5.53 0.09 4.68
C ALA A 130 6.27 0.90 3.61
N GLU A 131 7.57 0.66 3.45
CA GLU A 131 8.37 1.28 2.39
C GLU A 131 8.56 0.31 1.21
N THR A 132 8.46 0.83 0.00
CA THR A 132 8.71 0.11 -1.26
C THR A 132 9.91 0.75 -1.94
N ARG A 133 11.00 0.00 -2.11
CA ARG A 133 12.12 0.39 -2.97
C ARG A 133 11.87 -0.15 -4.37
N PHE A 134 11.96 0.75 -5.34
CA PHE A 134 11.87 0.42 -6.75
C PHE A 134 13.27 0.34 -7.34
N GLU A 135 13.46 -0.51 -8.35
CA GLU A 135 14.69 -0.51 -9.14
C GLU A 135 14.90 0.85 -9.81
N ALA A 136 16.17 1.22 -10.03
CA ALA A 136 16.55 2.42 -10.78
C ALA A 136 16.31 2.26 -12.30
N SER A 137 15.08 1.91 -12.67
CA SER A 137 14.64 1.73 -14.06
C SER A 137 13.32 2.46 -14.32
N PRO A 138 13.02 2.78 -15.59
CA PRO A 138 11.73 3.37 -15.97
C PRO A 138 10.52 2.44 -15.78
N LEU A 139 10.74 1.17 -15.40
CA LEU A 139 9.73 0.13 -15.43
C LEU A 139 8.94 0.00 -14.11
N ASN A 140 9.21 0.86 -13.13
CA ASN A 140 8.49 0.93 -11.85
C ASN A 140 8.37 -0.42 -11.14
N ARG A 141 9.41 -1.26 -11.27
CA ARG A 141 9.46 -2.58 -10.63
C ARG A 141 9.92 -2.49 -9.19
N VAL A 142 9.33 -3.31 -8.33
CA VAL A 142 9.63 -3.36 -6.90
C VAL A 142 10.87 -4.22 -6.70
N GLU A 143 11.92 -3.67 -6.11
CA GLU A 143 13.13 -4.40 -5.74
C GLU A 143 13.03 -4.97 -4.32
N GLU A 144 12.46 -4.19 -3.40
CA GLU A 144 12.35 -4.56 -1.99
C GLU A 144 11.10 -3.92 -1.37
N GLN A 145 10.38 -4.70 -0.58
CA GLN A 145 9.13 -4.31 0.07
C GLN A 145 9.25 -4.58 1.57
N GLY A 146 9.16 -3.51 2.36
CA GLY A 146 9.02 -3.58 3.80
C GLY A 146 7.57 -3.66 4.26
N ALA A 147 7.40 -3.70 5.58
CA ALA A 147 6.11 -3.63 6.26
C ALA A 147 6.18 -2.62 7.43
N PRO A 148 5.05 -2.23 8.05
CA PRO A 148 5.06 -1.33 9.20
C PRO A 148 5.83 -1.90 10.39
N GLY A 149 6.53 -1.01 11.11
CA GLY A 149 7.39 -1.35 12.24
C GLY A 149 8.87 -1.31 11.90
N SER A 150 9.71 -0.96 12.89
CA SER A 150 11.14 -0.71 12.68
C SER A 150 11.92 -1.92 12.19
N ASP A 151 11.51 -3.13 12.57
CA ASP A 151 12.20 -4.37 12.17
C ASP A 151 11.86 -4.79 10.74
N TRP A 152 10.80 -4.23 10.16
CA TRP A 152 10.29 -4.54 8.83
C TRP A 152 10.63 -3.45 7.80
N GLN A 153 11.44 -2.46 8.18
CA GLN A 153 11.93 -1.44 7.27
C GLN A 153 13.06 -1.99 6.39
N ILE A 154 13.28 -1.31 5.28
CA ILE A 154 14.31 -1.67 4.31
C ILE A 154 15.70 -1.62 4.97
N GLY A 155 16.51 -2.65 4.73
CA GLY A 155 17.83 -2.82 5.34
C GLY A 155 17.84 -3.63 6.64
N GLN A 156 16.68 -4.00 7.18
CA GLN A 156 16.56 -4.71 8.46
C GLN A 156 16.52 -6.24 8.34
N GLY A 157 16.43 -6.77 7.11
CA GLY A 157 16.51 -8.21 6.83
C GLY A 157 15.18 -8.98 6.92
N HIS A 158 14.08 -8.33 7.30
CA HIS A 158 12.73 -8.93 7.31
C HIS A 158 11.86 -8.50 6.13
N THR A 159 12.45 -7.98 5.06
CA THR A 159 11.75 -7.48 3.88
C THR A 159 11.56 -8.57 2.83
N LEU A 160 10.57 -8.38 1.95
CA LEU A 160 10.43 -9.16 0.74
C LEU A 160 11.31 -8.54 -0.34
N ARG A 161 12.16 -9.33 -1.00
CA ARG A 161 12.99 -8.86 -2.12
C ARG A 161 12.52 -9.49 -3.41
N GLN A 162 12.65 -8.77 -4.50
CA GLN A 162 12.33 -9.26 -5.83
C GLN A 162 13.54 -9.03 -6.72
N GLY A 163 13.91 -10.08 -7.46
CA GLY A 163 14.99 -10.02 -8.44
C GLY A 163 14.43 -10.20 -9.84
N TYR A 164 14.80 -9.31 -10.76
CA TYR A 164 14.41 -9.41 -12.17
C TYR A 164 15.63 -9.64 -13.05
N TYR A 165 15.62 -10.76 -13.75
CA TYR A 165 16.73 -11.25 -14.55
C TYR A 165 16.24 -11.76 -15.89
N SER A 166 17.20 -12.22 -16.69
CA SER A 166 16.94 -13.03 -17.88
C SER A 166 17.63 -14.38 -17.74
N ASN A 167 17.14 -15.37 -18.48
CA ASN A 167 17.72 -16.70 -18.44
C ASN A 167 19.13 -16.72 -19.04
N SER A 168 19.97 -17.59 -18.51
CA SER A 168 21.31 -17.90 -18.97
C SER A 168 21.30 -19.16 -19.83
N ASP A 169 22.12 -19.18 -20.88
CA ASP A 169 22.48 -20.37 -21.66
C ASP A 169 23.77 -21.03 -21.19
N ALA A 170 24.42 -20.50 -20.14
CA ALA A 170 25.54 -21.17 -19.52
C ALA A 170 25.13 -22.59 -19.10
N THR A 171 26.04 -23.54 -19.31
CA THR A 171 25.87 -24.91 -18.81
C THR A 171 25.47 -24.88 -17.33
N LEU A 172 24.63 -25.85 -16.92
CA LEU A 172 24.26 -26.10 -15.52
C LEU A 172 25.50 -26.50 -14.71
N SER A 173 26.40 -25.54 -14.49
CA SER A 173 27.48 -25.60 -13.53
C SER A 173 26.99 -24.92 -12.26
N GLU A 174 27.31 -25.48 -11.09
CA GLU A 174 27.06 -24.87 -9.78
C GLU A 174 27.49 -23.39 -9.80
N GLY A 175 26.54 -22.47 -9.93
CA GLY A 175 26.80 -21.05 -10.15
C GLY A 175 25.50 -20.25 -10.13
N ASN A 176 25.60 -18.91 -10.11
CA ASN A 176 24.46 -17.99 -9.91
C ASN A 176 23.61 -17.77 -11.19
N GLY A 177 23.64 -18.69 -12.15
CA GLY A 177 22.87 -18.61 -13.38
C GLY A 177 21.40 -18.96 -13.15
N ARG A 178 20.48 -18.30 -13.86
CA ARG A 178 19.06 -18.73 -13.93
C ARG A 178 18.83 -19.46 -15.24
N TRP A 179 18.56 -20.76 -15.20
CA TRP A 179 18.40 -21.58 -16.40
C TRP A 179 16.94 -21.96 -16.60
N ALA A 180 16.51 -22.00 -17.86
CA ALA A 180 15.19 -22.50 -18.24
C ALA A 180 15.37 -23.68 -19.19
N LYS A 181 14.86 -24.85 -18.79
CA LYS A 181 14.90 -26.07 -19.59
C LYS A 181 13.71 -26.15 -20.54
N GLN A 182 13.97 -26.61 -21.76
CA GLN A 182 12.93 -26.92 -22.73
C GLN A 182 12.65 -28.42 -22.69
N TYR A 183 11.39 -28.79 -22.49
CA TYR A 183 10.95 -30.18 -22.52
C TYR A 183 9.88 -30.37 -23.59
N GLY A 184 10.08 -31.40 -24.41
CA GLY A 184 9.10 -31.92 -25.35
C GLY A 184 8.45 -33.20 -24.84
N VAL A 185 7.46 -33.68 -25.59
CA VAL A 185 6.83 -35.00 -25.35
C VAL A 185 7.19 -35.91 -26.53
N SER A 186 7.76 -37.07 -26.22
CA SER A 186 7.92 -38.17 -27.19
C SER A 186 6.74 -39.12 -27.07
N ILE A 187 6.21 -39.57 -28.21
CA ILE A 187 5.13 -40.56 -28.28
C ILE A 187 5.67 -41.76 -29.05
N ASP A 188 5.67 -42.94 -28.43
CA ASP A 188 6.06 -44.16 -29.12
C ASP A 188 4.97 -44.67 -30.07
N ALA A 189 5.28 -45.70 -30.86
CA ALA A 189 4.32 -46.28 -31.82
C ALA A 189 3.09 -46.92 -31.16
N SER A 190 3.16 -47.22 -29.86
CA SER A 190 2.07 -47.77 -29.05
C SER A 190 1.25 -46.67 -28.35
N GLY A 191 1.62 -45.40 -28.51
CA GLY A 191 0.95 -44.25 -27.90
C GLY A 191 1.44 -43.88 -26.49
N ASN A 192 2.48 -44.53 -25.96
CA ASN A 192 3.04 -44.17 -24.65
C ASN A 192 3.79 -42.85 -24.74
N ARG A 193 3.62 -42.00 -23.73
CA ARG A 193 4.21 -40.65 -23.67
C ARG A 193 5.37 -40.60 -22.70
N SER A 194 6.49 -40.01 -23.11
CA SER A 194 7.63 -39.73 -22.25
C SER A 194 8.11 -38.29 -22.39
N LEU A 195 8.69 -37.76 -21.31
CA LEU A 195 9.33 -36.44 -21.32
C LEU A 195 10.66 -36.54 -22.06
N LYS A 196 10.92 -35.60 -22.97
CA LYS A 196 12.18 -35.47 -23.70
C LYS A 196 12.85 -34.14 -23.34
N ASP A 197 14.07 -34.19 -22.81
CA ASP A 197 14.90 -32.98 -22.65
C ASP A 197 15.31 -32.50 -24.05
N GLU A 198 14.95 -31.26 -24.39
CA GLU A 198 15.27 -30.62 -25.67
C GLU A 198 16.39 -29.57 -25.52
N GLY A 199 17.04 -29.53 -24.36
CA GLY A 199 18.09 -28.57 -24.04
C GLY A 199 17.58 -27.42 -23.18
N SER A 200 18.28 -26.29 -23.26
CA SER A 200 17.94 -25.07 -22.53
C SER A 200 17.60 -23.95 -23.51
N TYR A 201 16.76 -23.02 -23.08
CA TYR A 201 16.58 -21.76 -23.80
C TYR A 201 17.92 -21.01 -23.90
N GLY A 202 18.14 -20.34 -25.03
CA GLY A 202 19.33 -19.51 -25.27
C GLY A 202 19.36 -18.27 -24.37
N GLN A 203 20.51 -17.59 -24.30
CA GLN A 203 20.70 -16.45 -23.39
C GLN A 203 19.66 -15.36 -23.67
N ASN A 204 19.10 -14.78 -22.61
CA ASN A 204 18.19 -13.64 -22.67
C ASN A 204 16.90 -13.86 -23.48
N GLN A 205 16.48 -15.11 -23.69
CA GLN A 205 15.24 -15.44 -24.41
C GLN A 205 14.00 -15.34 -23.52
N LEU A 206 14.16 -15.50 -22.21
CA LEU A 206 13.10 -15.53 -21.22
C LEU A 206 13.42 -14.60 -20.05
N TYR A 207 12.37 -13.97 -19.51
CA TYR A 207 12.44 -13.23 -18.26
C TYR A 207 12.34 -14.17 -17.07
N VAL A 208 13.09 -13.88 -16.02
CA VAL A 208 13.08 -14.63 -14.76
C VAL A 208 12.83 -13.66 -13.61
N SER A 209 11.84 -13.96 -12.78
CA SER A 209 11.54 -13.22 -11.55
C SER A 209 11.73 -14.12 -10.34
N GLU A 210 12.43 -13.62 -9.32
CA GLU A 210 12.68 -14.30 -8.05
C GLU A 210 12.08 -13.50 -6.91
N THR A 211 11.70 -14.18 -5.81
CA THR A 211 11.08 -13.59 -4.62
C THR A 211 11.60 -14.28 -3.37
#